data_AF-K1RGZ8-F1
#
_entry.id   AF-K1RGZ8-F1
#
_cell.length_a   1.000
_cell.length_b   1.000
_cell.length_c   1.000
_cell.angle_alpha   90.00
_cell.angle_beta   90.00
_cell.angle_gamma   90.00
#
_symmetry.space_group_name_H-M   'P 1'
#
loop_
_entity.id
_entity.type
_entity.pdbx_description
1 polymer ?
#
loop_
_entity_poly.entity_id
_entity_poly.type
_entity_poly.pdbx_seq_one_letter_code
_entity_poly.pdbx_strand_id
1 'polypeptide(L)'
;MLSRDRLNMDLDRQSLDLMLKLLAVDYQEEQSATVMGKRTLNRNKDRAREVYEQWKAEGGATNQPEIEDVSTGNLAMESLLSLTSRRAGEWFKEELRTLGALDHIVDTVCSCIEALGDDTTLVTDSMLENMKKIDRCLRVLENVSFVNTDNQLYLISYKAGILVASLCRALDLCEKCFPVYPINSSDDKESTGYVIYSLVLAVLRVLINITHENEFGCTKVGDQTDFIKTALTCILDTPRHVPIDMRFDMLVLSLGLLINMVEHCGVNKRKLVEAETCRSYEVTSDNSTSQVPATKALCEVFSTRFEIAKTMEEQDFGEPSTPKASPNKSGEWKESDSGIEWVVSSAKKEKEDSNDTSRVQPPENDKLDNLDDEETFTKALHRAGKHMENSIIASYVALLLGCLIQDNTMYVSQVKEHLASGSFEDLITILKKFLGFMNLTRAIGSTGGKSIAHVIEVLEGC
;
A
#
# COMPACT_ATOMS: atom_id res chain seq x y z
N MET A 1 -17.46 -2.10 -17.74
CA MET A 1 -17.74 -2.97 -18.91
C MET A 1 -17.26 -2.34 -20.21
N LEU A 2 -17.83 -1.21 -20.64
CA LEU A 2 -17.41 -0.51 -21.87
C LEU A 2 -15.94 -0.03 -21.84
N SER A 3 -15.39 0.24 -20.66
CA SER A 3 -14.00 0.68 -20.47
C SER A 3 -12.93 -0.35 -20.87
N ARG A 4 -13.27 -1.62 -21.11
CA ARG A 4 -12.30 -2.68 -21.46
C ARG A 4 -11.98 -2.74 -22.95
N ASP A 5 -12.91 -2.32 -23.80
CA ASP A 5 -12.72 -2.34 -25.24
C ASP A 5 -11.94 -1.09 -25.65
N ARG A 6 -10.68 -1.28 -26.07
CA ARG A 6 -9.78 -0.23 -26.61
C ARG A 6 -10.37 0.55 -27.79
N LEU A 7 -11.51 0.14 -28.32
CA LEU A 7 -12.23 0.83 -29.38
C LEU A 7 -12.81 2.11 -28.78
N ASN A 8 -12.03 3.19 -28.86
CA ASN A 8 -12.42 4.59 -28.67
C ASN A 8 -13.75 4.70 -27.92
N MET A 9 -13.70 4.54 -26.60
CA MET A 9 -14.82 5.01 -25.81
C MET A 9 -14.83 6.52 -26.04
N ASP A 10 -15.73 7.01 -26.89
CA ASP A 10 -16.00 8.43 -27.11
C ASP A 10 -16.60 8.97 -25.81
N LEU A 11 -15.76 9.07 -24.79
CA LEU A 11 -16.07 9.77 -23.55
C LEU A 11 -15.97 11.24 -23.85
N ASP A 12 -17.12 11.84 -24.11
CA ASP A 12 -17.23 13.27 -24.10
C ASP A 12 -17.17 13.81 -22.66
N ARG A 13 -16.98 15.12 -22.56
CA ARG A 13 -16.93 15.83 -21.29
C ARG A 13 -18.17 15.58 -20.41
N GLN A 14 -19.33 15.33 -21.02
CA GLN A 14 -20.59 15.08 -20.30
C GLN A 14 -20.60 13.68 -19.66
N SER A 15 -20.12 12.67 -20.37
CA SER A 15 -19.99 11.31 -19.85
C SER A 15 -18.98 11.24 -18.72
N LEU A 16 -17.89 12.01 -18.84
CA LEU A 16 -16.89 12.11 -17.78
C LEU A 16 -17.42 12.86 -16.55
N ASP A 17 -18.10 14.00 -16.74
CA ASP A 17 -18.77 14.74 -15.66
C ASP A 17 -19.78 13.87 -14.90
N LEU A 18 -20.56 13.05 -15.62
CA LEU A 18 -21.44 12.07 -15.00
C LEU A 18 -20.66 11.04 -14.17
N MET A 19 -19.56 10.49 -14.70
CA MET A 19 -18.73 9.52 -13.97
C MET A 19 -18.15 10.12 -12.68
N LEU A 20 -17.74 11.39 -12.70
CA LEU A 20 -17.24 12.11 -11.52
C LEU A 20 -18.33 12.38 -10.49
N LYS A 21 -19.54 12.73 -10.94
CA LYS A 21 -20.70 12.86 -10.05
C LYS A 21 -21.02 11.53 -9.38
N LEU A 22 -20.98 10.42 -10.13
CA LEU A 22 -21.20 9.07 -9.59
C LEU A 22 -20.11 8.65 -8.59
N LEU A 23 -18.85 9.02 -8.83
CA LEU A 23 -17.75 8.81 -7.90
C LEU A 23 -18.01 9.52 -6.55
N ALA A 24 -18.65 10.68 -6.60
CA ALA A 24 -18.95 11.52 -5.45
C ALA A 24 -20.30 11.23 -4.76
N VAL A 25 -21.07 10.20 -5.18
CA VAL A 25 -22.33 9.83 -4.54
C VAL A 25 -22.07 9.14 -3.19
N ASP A 26 -22.73 9.64 -2.14
CA ASP A 26 -22.63 9.11 -0.78
C ASP A 26 -23.66 8.01 -0.53
N TYR A 27 -23.33 7.03 0.31
CA TYR A 27 -24.21 5.89 0.64
C TYR A 27 -25.57 6.33 1.25
N GLN A 28 -25.63 7.53 1.85
CA GLN A 28 -26.85 8.04 2.49
C GLN A 28 -27.94 8.51 1.52
N GLU A 29 -27.61 8.91 0.29
CA GLU A 29 -28.64 9.21 -0.73
C GLU A 29 -29.46 7.95 -1.08
N GLU A 30 -28.84 6.76 -1.01
CA GLU A 30 -29.52 5.48 -1.21
C GLU A 30 -30.50 5.16 -0.06
N GLN A 31 -30.22 5.60 1.17
CA GLN A 31 -31.07 5.34 2.35
C GLN A 31 -32.29 6.27 2.45
N SER A 32 -32.20 7.46 1.86
CA SER A 32 -33.30 8.45 1.77
C SER A 32 -34.38 8.08 0.74
N ALA A 33 -34.18 6.99 -0.01
CA ALA A 33 -35.14 6.51 -1.01
C ALA A 33 -36.44 5.97 -0.36
N THR A 34 -37.58 6.26 -0.99
CA THR A 34 -38.89 5.71 -0.59
C THR A 34 -38.87 4.16 -0.60
N VAL A 35 -39.80 3.52 0.11
CA VAL A 35 -39.90 2.04 0.20
C VAL A 35 -39.95 1.37 -1.18
N MET A 36 -40.61 1.99 -2.17
CA MET A 36 -40.57 1.51 -3.56
C MET A 36 -39.21 1.73 -4.23
N GLY A 37 -38.56 2.87 -3.98
CA GLY A 37 -37.19 3.14 -4.44
C GLY A 37 -36.19 2.11 -3.92
N LYS A 38 -36.28 1.71 -2.64
CA LYS A 38 -35.41 0.68 -2.04
C LYS A 38 -35.60 -0.70 -2.67
N ARG A 39 -36.84 -1.09 -3.00
CA ARG A 39 -37.11 -2.37 -3.69
C ARG A 39 -36.55 -2.39 -5.12
N THR A 40 -36.72 -1.30 -5.87
CA THR A 40 -36.16 -1.18 -7.22
C THR A 40 -34.64 -1.10 -7.19
N LEU A 41 -34.05 -0.39 -6.21
CA LEU A 41 -32.61 -0.31 -6.00
C LEU A 41 -32.01 -1.69 -5.72
N ASN A 42 -32.59 -2.47 -4.79
CA ASN A 42 -32.12 -3.84 -4.52
C ASN A 42 -32.22 -4.71 -5.76
N ARG A 43 -33.33 -4.67 -6.50
CA ARG A 43 -33.48 -5.40 -7.76
C ARG A 43 -32.44 -4.98 -8.81
N ASN A 44 -32.10 -3.70 -8.88
CA ASN A 44 -31.07 -3.19 -9.79
C ASN A 44 -29.67 -3.61 -9.34
N LYS A 45 -29.38 -3.63 -8.03
CA LYS A 45 -28.14 -4.16 -7.45
C LYS A 45 -28.00 -5.64 -7.75
N ASP A 46 -29.03 -6.45 -7.53
CA ASP A 46 -29.04 -7.88 -7.83
C ASP A 46 -28.78 -8.11 -9.33
N ARG A 47 -29.44 -7.34 -10.20
CA ARG A 47 -29.21 -7.43 -11.65
C ARG A 47 -27.82 -6.97 -12.07
N ALA A 48 -27.27 -5.94 -11.44
CA ALA A 48 -25.90 -5.49 -11.68
C ALA A 48 -24.89 -6.56 -11.22
N ARG A 49 -25.16 -7.23 -10.09
CA ARG A 49 -24.37 -8.36 -9.61
C ARG A 49 -24.44 -9.54 -10.58
N GLU A 50 -25.63 -9.92 -11.04
CA GLU A 50 -25.80 -10.98 -12.04
C GLU A 50 -25.03 -10.69 -13.33
N VAL A 51 -25.11 -9.45 -13.84
CA VAL A 51 -24.38 -9.01 -15.04
C VAL A 51 -22.87 -9.02 -14.80
N TYR A 52 -22.42 -8.62 -13.60
CA TYR A 52 -21.01 -8.67 -13.21
C TYR A 52 -20.49 -10.11 -13.07
N GLU A 53 -21.28 -11.00 -12.48
CA GLU A 53 -20.97 -12.44 -12.34
C GLU A 53 -20.93 -13.16 -13.68
N GLN A 54 -21.91 -12.90 -14.55
CA GLN A 54 -21.93 -13.43 -15.93
C GLN A 54 -20.69 -12.97 -16.68
N TRP A 55 -20.32 -11.69 -16.55
CA TRP A 55 -19.12 -11.15 -17.16
C TRP A 55 -17.82 -11.73 -16.58
N LYS A 56 -17.79 -12.04 -15.29
CA LYS A 56 -16.66 -12.75 -14.64
C LYS A 56 -16.53 -14.18 -15.20
N ALA A 57 -17.65 -14.88 -15.39
CA ALA A 57 -17.71 -16.25 -15.90
C ALA A 57 -17.30 -16.38 -17.39
N GLU A 58 -17.52 -15.36 -18.20
CA GLU A 58 -17.20 -15.34 -19.64
C GLU A 58 -15.70 -15.07 -19.96
N GLY A 59 -14.82 -15.15 -18.95
CA GLY A 59 -13.37 -14.95 -19.12
C GLY A 59 -12.89 -13.55 -18.68
N GLY A 60 -13.55 -12.94 -17.71
CA GLY A 60 -12.99 -11.81 -16.96
C GLY A 60 -11.79 -12.27 -16.11
N ALA A 61 -10.66 -11.57 -16.19
CA ALA A 61 -9.40 -11.93 -15.54
C ALA A 61 -9.50 -12.16 -14.01
N THR A 62 -8.49 -12.85 -13.46
CA THR A 62 -8.40 -13.43 -12.11
C THR A 62 -8.36 -12.47 -10.92
N ASN A 63 -8.22 -11.14 -11.13
CA ASN A 63 -8.13 -10.16 -10.05
C ASN A 63 -9.20 -9.07 -10.21
N GLN A 64 -10.39 -9.32 -9.67
CA GLN A 64 -11.50 -8.37 -9.71
C GLN A 64 -12.16 -8.23 -8.34
N PRO A 65 -12.63 -7.01 -7.97
CA PRO A 65 -13.19 -6.75 -6.65
C PRO A 65 -14.36 -7.69 -6.35
N GLU A 66 -14.43 -8.13 -5.09
CA GLU A 66 -15.50 -8.96 -4.57
C GLU A 66 -16.85 -8.22 -4.69
N ILE A 67 -17.90 -8.99 -4.97
CA ILE A 67 -19.27 -8.52 -5.26
C ILE A 67 -19.94 -7.84 -4.05
N GLU A 68 -19.29 -7.91 -2.89
CA GLU A 68 -19.78 -7.33 -1.65
C GLU A 68 -19.73 -5.79 -1.65
N ASP A 69 -18.96 -5.18 -2.56
CA ASP A 69 -18.69 -3.73 -2.59
C ASP A 69 -19.40 -2.95 -3.72
N VAL A 70 -20.55 -3.43 -4.21
CA VAL A 70 -21.32 -2.81 -5.31
C VAL A 70 -22.04 -1.54 -4.84
N SER A 71 -21.28 -0.46 -4.67
CA SER A 71 -21.75 0.91 -4.53
C SER A 71 -21.56 1.69 -5.82
N THR A 72 -22.39 2.71 -6.05
CA THR A 72 -22.29 3.58 -7.23
C THR A 72 -20.89 4.22 -7.34
N GLY A 73 -20.35 4.69 -6.21
CA GLY A 73 -19.01 5.27 -6.14
C GLY A 73 -17.90 4.27 -6.46
N ASN A 74 -17.98 3.04 -5.94
CA ASN A 74 -16.98 2.00 -6.23
C ASN A 74 -16.99 1.61 -7.72
N LEU A 75 -18.17 1.46 -8.33
CA LEU A 75 -18.28 1.15 -9.77
C LEU A 75 -17.74 2.28 -10.65
N ALA A 76 -17.98 3.53 -10.27
CA ALA A 76 -17.44 4.70 -10.98
C ALA A 76 -15.91 4.75 -10.87
N MET A 77 -15.37 4.53 -9.67
CA MET A 77 -13.93 4.44 -9.44
C MET A 77 -13.29 3.33 -10.28
N GLU A 78 -13.81 2.10 -10.22
CA GLU A 78 -13.28 0.97 -11.01
C GLU A 78 -13.36 1.23 -12.52
N SER A 79 -14.38 1.96 -12.97
CA SER A 79 -14.46 2.40 -14.37
C SER A 79 -13.34 3.37 -14.73
N LEU A 80 -13.07 4.38 -13.88
CA LEU A 80 -11.96 5.31 -14.07
C LEU A 80 -10.60 4.59 -14.06
N LEU A 81 -10.36 3.72 -13.07
CA LEU A 81 -9.11 2.94 -12.96
C LEU A 81 -8.88 2.04 -14.17
N SER A 82 -9.95 1.46 -14.72
CA SER A 82 -9.91 0.67 -15.95
C SER A 82 -9.48 1.53 -17.16
N LEU A 83 -10.01 2.75 -17.26
CA LEU A 83 -9.71 3.70 -18.35
C LEU A 83 -8.34 4.36 -18.23
N THR A 84 -7.78 4.47 -17.03
CA THR A 84 -6.44 5.03 -16.79
C THR A 84 -5.36 3.96 -16.65
N SER A 85 -5.73 2.68 -16.83
CA SER A 85 -4.81 1.54 -16.71
C SER A 85 -3.69 1.58 -17.76
N ARG A 86 -2.58 0.87 -17.47
CA ARG A 86 -1.47 0.67 -18.44
C ARG A 86 -1.95 0.19 -19.82
N ARG A 87 -3.04 -0.59 -19.85
CA ARG A 87 -3.63 -1.11 -21.10
C ARG A 87 -4.33 -0.02 -21.92
N ALA A 88 -4.92 0.97 -21.27
CA ALA A 88 -5.61 2.09 -21.93
C ALA A 88 -4.63 3.14 -22.48
N GLY A 89 -3.45 3.26 -21.87
CA GLY A 89 -2.37 4.14 -22.31
C GLY A 89 -2.43 5.54 -21.68
N GLU A 90 -1.37 6.33 -21.87
CA GLU A 90 -1.14 7.59 -21.16
C GLU A 90 -2.14 8.71 -21.55
N TRP A 91 -2.68 8.63 -22.77
CA TRP A 91 -3.58 9.66 -23.33
C TRP A 91 -4.78 9.96 -22.44
N PHE A 92 -5.37 8.95 -21.78
CA PHE A 92 -6.57 9.15 -20.98
C PHE A 92 -6.28 9.86 -19.65
N LYS A 93 -5.07 9.67 -19.09
CA LYS A 93 -4.64 10.42 -17.90
C LYS A 93 -4.48 11.92 -18.20
N GLU A 94 -4.02 12.25 -19.41
CA GLU A 94 -3.96 13.64 -19.87
C GLU A 94 -5.36 14.20 -20.14
N GLU A 95 -6.26 13.40 -20.73
CA GLU A 95 -7.62 13.83 -21.02
C GLU A 95 -8.42 14.14 -19.75
N LEU A 96 -8.25 13.36 -18.67
CA LEU A 96 -8.81 13.68 -17.36
C LEU A 96 -8.36 15.05 -16.85
N ARG A 97 -7.10 15.43 -17.11
CA ARG A 97 -6.58 16.74 -16.75
C ARG A 97 -7.18 17.83 -17.63
N THR A 98 -7.16 17.67 -18.96
CA THR A 98 -7.63 18.70 -19.92
C THR A 98 -9.13 18.99 -19.80
N LEU A 99 -9.93 17.99 -19.46
CA LEU A 99 -11.38 18.13 -19.29
C LEU A 99 -11.80 18.68 -17.91
N GLY A 100 -10.84 18.89 -16.99
CA GLY A 100 -11.08 19.41 -15.64
C GLY A 100 -11.61 18.36 -14.66
N ALA A 101 -11.42 17.07 -14.94
CA ALA A 101 -11.84 16.01 -14.05
C ALA A 101 -10.99 15.97 -12.78
N LEU A 102 -9.69 16.20 -12.91
CA LEU A 102 -8.78 16.26 -11.76
C LEU A 102 -9.16 17.39 -10.80
N ASP A 103 -9.61 18.54 -11.32
CA ASP A 103 -10.08 19.68 -10.54
C ASP A 103 -11.24 19.28 -9.63
N HIS A 104 -12.24 18.60 -10.19
CA HIS A 104 -13.41 18.13 -9.45
C HIS A 104 -13.03 17.10 -8.38
N ILE A 105 -12.14 16.16 -8.71
CA ILE A 105 -11.67 15.14 -7.75
C ILE A 105 -10.92 15.81 -6.60
N VAL A 106 -9.99 16.72 -6.91
CA VAL A 106 -9.22 17.46 -5.89
C VAL A 106 -10.14 18.30 -5.02
N ASP A 107 -11.07 19.05 -5.61
CA ASP A 107 -12.03 19.88 -4.86
C ASP A 107 -12.92 19.02 -3.94
N THR A 108 -13.34 17.84 -4.40
CA THR A 108 -14.10 16.88 -3.59
C THR A 108 -13.26 16.37 -2.41
N VAL A 109 -12.02 15.94 -2.66
CA VAL A 109 -11.09 15.47 -1.61
C VAL A 109 -10.87 16.56 -0.57
N CYS A 110 -10.56 17.79 -1.00
CA CYS A 110 -10.29 18.90 -0.09
C CYS A 110 -11.52 19.24 0.76
N SER A 111 -12.71 19.29 0.14
CA SER A 111 -13.97 19.58 0.84
C SER A 111 -14.32 18.49 1.86
N CYS A 112 -14.12 17.22 1.50
CA CYS A 112 -14.34 16.10 2.43
C CYS A 112 -13.36 16.13 3.60
N ILE A 113 -12.08 16.43 3.35
CA ILE A 113 -11.06 16.56 4.40
C ILE A 113 -11.39 17.73 5.33
N GLU A 114 -11.82 18.88 4.78
CA GLU A 114 -12.29 20.02 5.58
C GLU A 114 -13.47 19.63 6.48
N ALA A 115 -14.43 18.87 5.95
CA ALA A 115 -15.59 18.39 6.68
C ALA A 115 -15.27 17.38 7.81
N LEU A 116 -14.07 16.78 7.84
CA LEU A 116 -13.64 15.95 8.97
C LEU A 116 -13.41 16.78 10.25
N GLY A 117 -13.16 18.09 10.13
CA GLY A 117 -12.80 18.92 11.28
C GLY A 117 -11.47 18.52 11.91
N ASP A 118 -11.17 19.06 13.10
CA ASP A 118 -9.91 18.80 13.83
C ASP A 118 -10.13 17.95 15.10
N ASP A 119 -11.36 17.56 15.41
CA ASP A 119 -11.68 16.73 16.58
C ASP A 119 -11.51 15.25 16.24
N THR A 120 -10.49 14.63 16.83
CA THR A 120 -10.13 13.22 16.62
C THR A 120 -10.67 12.30 17.72
N THR A 121 -11.43 12.86 18.69
CA THR A 121 -11.96 12.09 19.83
C THR A 121 -13.23 11.33 19.50
N LEU A 122 -13.98 11.76 18.49
CA LEU A 122 -15.21 11.12 18.04
C LEU A 122 -15.32 11.15 16.51
N VAL A 123 -15.08 9.99 15.88
CA VAL A 123 -15.34 9.78 14.46
C VAL A 123 -16.79 9.37 14.26
N THR A 124 -17.56 10.20 13.57
CA THR A 124 -18.98 9.95 13.25
C THR A 124 -19.15 9.17 11.95
N ASP A 125 -20.33 8.57 11.74
CA ASP A 125 -20.64 7.86 10.48
C ASP A 125 -20.47 8.75 9.24
N SER A 126 -20.83 10.04 9.34
CA SER A 126 -20.63 10.99 8.25
C SER A 126 -19.14 11.22 7.93
N MET A 127 -18.27 11.18 8.96
CA MET A 127 -16.83 11.30 8.77
C MET A 127 -16.28 10.03 8.11
N LEU A 128 -16.76 8.84 8.51
CA LEU A 128 -16.38 7.58 7.87
C LEU A 128 -16.76 7.55 6.39
N GLU A 129 -17.96 8.01 6.03
CA GLU A 129 -18.37 8.12 4.63
C GLU A 129 -17.47 9.09 3.84
N ASN A 130 -17.13 10.23 4.44
CA ASN A 130 -16.16 11.16 3.85
C ASN A 130 -14.78 10.51 3.69
N MET A 131 -14.28 9.75 4.67
CA MET A 131 -13.00 9.02 4.57
C MET A 131 -13.01 8.00 3.44
N LYS A 132 -14.08 7.19 3.32
CA LYS A 132 -14.26 6.24 2.22
C LYS A 132 -14.33 6.95 0.86
N LYS A 133 -14.97 8.12 0.79
CA LYS A 133 -15.03 8.94 -0.42
C LYS A 133 -13.68 9.52 -0.82
N ILE A 134 -12.91 10.00 0.16
CA ILE A 134 -11.54 10.46 -0.05
C ILE A 134 -10.70 9.30 -0.58
N ASP A 135 -10.72 8.13 0.08
CA ASP A 135 -9.98 6.93 -0.34
C ASP A 135 -10.23 6.59 -1.82
N ARG A 136 -11.50 6.52 -2.24
CA ARG A 136 -11.86 6.27 -3.65
C ARG A 136 -11.27 7.31 -4.61
N CYS A 137 -11.36 8.58 -4.25
CA CYS A 137 -10.81 9.67 -5.06
C CYS A 137 -9.28 9.59 -5.14
N LEU A 138 -8.61 9.29 -4.02
CA LEU A 138 -7.16 9.16 -3.96
C LEU A 138 -6.65 7.98 -4.78
N ARG A 139 -7.38 6.86 -4.86
CA ARG A 139 -7.04 5.74 -5.76
C ARG A 139 -7.01 6.17 -7.22
N VAL A 140 -7.93 7.04 -7.66
CA VAL A 140 -7.90 7.61 -9.01
C VAL A 140 -6.70 8.56 -9.17
N LEU A 141 -6.46 9.45 -8.19
CA LEU A 141 -5.31 10.37 -8.22
C LEU A 141 -3.97 9.66 -8.23
N GLU A 142 -3.82 8.58 -7.45
CA GLU A 142 -2.66 7.70 -7.46
C GLU A 142 -2.43 7.18 -8.88
N ASN A 143 -3.46 6.62 -9.49
CA ASN A 143 -3.32 6.01 -10.81
C ASN A 143 -2.95 7.04 -11.89
N VAL A 144 -3.59 8.21 -11.90
CA VAL A 144 -3.31 9.24 -12.92
C VAL A 144 -1.98 9.96 -12.73
N SER A 145 -1.41 9.93 -11.52
CA SER A 145 -0.11 10.53 -11.18
C SER A 145 1.06 9.54 -11.30
N PHE A 146 0.77 8.24 -11.42
CA PHE A 146 1.80 7.22 -11.57
C PHE A 146 2.56 7.39 -12.90
N VAL A 147 3.84 7.74 -12.78
CA VAL A 147 4.77 7.96 -13.91
C VAL A 147 4.19 8.97 -14.94
N ASN A 148 3.50 10.00 -14.46
CA ASN A 148 2.98 11.09 -15.29
C ASN A 148 3.40 12.43 -14.68
N THR A 149 4.54 12.95 -15.11
CA THR A 149 5.13 14.19 -14.56
C THR A 149 4.20 15.38 -14.69
N ASP A 150 3.46 15.50 -15.79
CA ASP A 150 2.54 16.61 -15.99
C ASP A 150 1.36 16.58 -15.00
N ASN A 151 0.78 15.40 -14.73
CA ASN A 151 -0.28 15.24 -13.74
C ASN A 151 0.27 15.44 -12.32
N GLN A 152 1.48 14.96 -12.02
CA GLN A 152 2.13 15.24 -10.73
C GLN A 152 2.25 16.75 -10.52
N LEU A 153 2.84 17.48 -11.48
CA LEU A 153 3.00 18.94 -11.41
C LEU A 153 1.66 19.67 -11.35
N TYR A 154 0.66 19.20 -12.08
CA TYR A 154 -0.69 19.73 -12.05
C TYR A 154 -1.30 19.63 -10.64
N LEU A 155 -1.27 18.43 -10.05
CA LEU A 155 -1.82 18.17 -8.72
C LEU A 155 -1.09 18.95 -7.61
N ILE A 156 0.23 19.12 -7.72
CA ILE A 156 1.02 19.92 -6.77
C ILE A 156 0.71 21.42 -6.87
N SER A 157 0.40 21.92 -8.08
CA SER A 157 0.27 23.35 -8.34
C SER A 157 -1.18 23.86 -8.25
N TYR A 158 -2.15 22.96 -8.45
CA TYR A 158 -3.57 23.31 -8.49
C TYR A 158 -4.01 24.07 -7.23
N LYS A 159 -4.68 25.21 -7.45
CA LYS A 159 -5.12 26.16 -6.41
C LYS A 159 -4.06 26.41 -5.33
N ALA A 160 -2.84 26.72 -5.75
CA ALA A 160 -1.70 27.01 -4.88
C ALA A 160 -1.28 25.83 -3.96
N GLY A 161 -1.51 24.59 -4.41
CA GLY A 161 -1.13 23.38 -3.68
C GLY A 161 -2.13 22.96 -2.61
N ILE A 162 -3.41 23.24 -2.81
CA ILE A 162 -4.48 22.88 -1.86
C ILE A 162 -4.50 21.37 -1.59
N LEU A 163 -4.29 20.53 -2.61
CA LEU A 163 -4.27 19.09 -2.45
C LEU A 163 -3.16 18.66 -1.48
N VAL A 164 -1.95 19.19 -1.65
CA VAL A 164 -0.80 18.85 -0.79
C VAL A 164 -1.09 19.21 0.66
N ALA A 165 -1.61 20.42 0.91
CA ALA A 165 -2.00 20.85 2.25
C ALA A 165 -3.08 19.95 2.86
N SER A 166 -4.12 19.60 2.08
CA SER A 166 -5.19 18.72 2.53
C SER A 166 -4.70 17.30 2.80
N LEU A 167 -3.84 16.72 1.96
CA LEU A 167 -3.28 15.37 2.16
C LEU A 167 -2.42 15.29 3.43
N CYS A 168 -1.55 16.27 3.65
CA CYS A 168 -0.73 16.31 4.87
C CYS A 168 -1.59 16.48 6.12
N ARG A 169 -2.64 17.32 6.07
CA ARG A 169 -3.60 17.44 7.17
C ARG A 169 -4.38 16.14 7.41
N ALA A 170 -4.80 15.45 6.36
CA ALA A 170 -5.51 14.18 6.49
C ALA A 170 -4.63 13.11 7.14
N LEU A 171 -3.35 13.04 6.77
CA LEU A 171 -2.39 12.11 7.39
C LEU A 171 -2.25 12.36 8.90
N ASP A 172 -2.05 13.63 9.29
CA ASP A 172 -1.95 14.04 10.70
C ASP A 172 -3.23 13.75 11.50
N LEU A 173 -4.41 13.99 10.92
CA LEU A 173 -5.70 13.65 11.53
C LEU A 173 -5.85 12.14 11.74
N CYS A 174 -5.55 11.35 10.71
CA CYS A 174 -5.63 9.88 10.79
C CYS A 174 -4.72 9.32 11.89
N GLU A 175 -3.49 9.83 12.00
CA GLU A 175 -2.54 9.42 13.06
C GLU A 175 -3.11 9.62 14.46
N LYS A 176 -3.69 10.80 14.71
CA LYS A 176 -4.30 11.16 15.99
C LYS A 176 -5.54 10.34 16.34
N CYS A 177 -6.16 9.66 15.37
CA CYS A 177 -7.30 8.80 15.61
C CYS A 177 -6.92 7.39 16.10
N PHE A 178 -5.73 6.86 15.77
CA PHE A 178 -5.36 5.47 16.09
C PHE A 178 -5.34 5.13 17.59
N PRO A 179 -4.94 6.03 18.52
CA PRO A 179 -5.04 5.74 19.95
C PRO A 179 -6.49 5.50 20.42
N VAL A 180 -7.47 6.12 19.76
CA VAL A 180 -8.91 5.97 20.06
C VAL A 180 -9.52 4.81 19.29
N TYR A 181 -9.08 4.60 18.04
CA TYR A 181 -9.61 3.62 17.10
C TYR A 181 -8.52 2.65 16.61
N PRO A 182 -7.95 1.81 17.49
CA PRO A 182 -6.97 0.81 17.07
C PRO A 182 -7.63 -0.28 16.21
N ILE A 183 -6.83 -0.92 15.36
CA ILE A 183 -7.28 -2.06 14.56
C ILE A 183 -7.06 -3.33 15.38
N ASN A 184 -8.15 -4.03 15.71
CA ASN A 184 -8.10 -5.24 16.54
C ASN A 184 -7.96 -6.53 15.72
N SER A 185 -8.47 -6.55 14.49
CA SER A 185 -8.45 -7.68 13.57
C SER A 185 -8.29 -7.20 12.14
N SER A 186 -7.50 -7.94 11.35
CA SER A 186 -7.35 -7.75 9.90
C SER A 186 -8.61 -8.06 9.10
N ASP A 187 -9.52 -8.85 9.68
CA ASP A 187 -10.72 -9.33 8.97
C ASP A 187 -11.86 -8.30 8.94
N ASP A 188 -11.86 -7.34 9.88
CA ASP A 188 -12.92 -6.33 10.00
C ASP A 188 -12.62 -5.07 9.18
N LYS A 189 -12.85 -5.19 7.87
CA LYS A 189 -12.65 -4.10 6.88
C LYS A 189 -13.62 -2.93 7.02
N GLU A 190 -14.67 -3.09 7.83
CA GLU A 190 -15.68 -2.04 8.06
C GLU A 190 -15.43 -1.27 9.37
N SER A 191 -14.49 -1.73 10.21
CA SER A 191 -14.12 -1.03 11.43
C SER A 191 -13.61 0.38 11.17
N THR A 192 -13.90 1.32 12.09
CA THR A 192 -13.39 2.69 12.04
C THR A 192 -11.87 2.73 11.87
N GLY A 193 -11.14 1.91 12.62
CA GLY A 193 -9.68 1.82 12.53
C GLY A 193 -9.20 1.37 11.15
N TYR A 194 -9.87 0.40 10.52
CA TYR A 194 -9.52 -0.06 9.18
C TYR A 194 -9.79 1.01 8.12
N VAL A 195 -10.92 1.72 8.21
CA VAL A 195 -11.23 2.83 7.28
C VAL A 195 -10.18 3.93 7.37
N ILE A 196 -9.78 4.31 8.60
CA ILE A 196 -8.70 5.28 8.83
C ILE A 196 -7.39 4.77 8.23
N TYR A 197 -7.06 3.50 8.45
CA TYR A 197 -5.85 2.87 7.91
C TYR A 197 -5.82 2.83 6.38
N SER A 198 -6.93 2.47 5.72
CA SER A 198 -7.04 2.51 4.26
C SER A 198 -6.77 3.92 3.72
N LEU A 199 -7.34 4.93 4.38
CA LEU A 199 -7.11 6.33 4.01
C LEU A 199 -5.64 6.73 4.18
N VAL A 200 -4.96 6.31 5.25
CA VAL A 200 -3.51 6.55 5.42
C VAL A 200 -2.73 5.98 4.24
N LEU A 201 -2.98 4.73 3.84
CA LEU A 201 -2.31 4.11 2.70
C LEU A 201 -2.58 4.87 1.39
N ALA A 202 -3.83 5.27 1.15
CA ALA A 202 -4.21 6.02 -0.03
C ALA A 202 -3.52 7.39 -0.10
N VAL A 203 -3.44 8.11 1.03
CA VAL A 203 -2.71 9.38 1.15
C VAL A 203 -1.22 9.18 0.87
N LEU A 204 -0.58 8.19 1.52
CA LEU A 204 0.83 7.89 1.33
C LEU A 204 1.17 7.59 -0.13
N ARG A 205 0.34 6.79 -0.83
CA ARG A 205 0.55 6.44 -2.25
C ARG A 205 0.51 7.67 -3.16
N VAL A 206 -0.44 8.57 -2.96
CA VAL A 206 -0.50 9.83 -3.74
C VAL A 206 0.69 10.72 -3.42
N LEU A 207 1.07 10.86 -2.14
CA LEU A 207 2.25 11.63 -1.73
C LEU A 207 3.55 11.07 -2.34
N ILE A 208 3.72 9.75 -2.38
CA ILE A 208 4.86 9.10 -3.05
C ILE A 208 4.89 9.48 -4.53
N ASN A 209 3.76 9.38 -5.24
CA ASN A 209 3.72 9.68 -6.67
C ASN A 209 4.08 11.14 -6.98
N ILE A 210 3.58 12.11 -6.20
CA ILE A 210 3.87 13.53 -6.43
C ILE A 210 5.27 13.96 -5.95
N THR A 211 5.96 13.13 -5.16
CA THR A 211 7.34 13.39 -4.69
C THR A 211 8.40 12.59 -5.45
N HIS A 212 8.01 11.51 -6.15
CA HIS A 212 8.92 10.65 -6.89
C HIS A 212 9.60 11.43 -8.04
N GLU A 213 10.94 11.53 -8.00
CA GLU A 213 11.74 12.30 -8.96
C GLU A 213 11.25 13.76 -9.17
N ASN A 214 10.62 14.35 -8.15
CA ASN A 214 10.01 15.67 -8.22
C ASN A 214 10.40 16.56 -7.04
N GLU A 215 11.50 17.29 -7.18
CA GLU A 215 12.05 18.16 -6.12
C GLU A 215 11.06 19.28 -5.70
N PHE A 216 10.24 19.78 -6.64
CA PHE A 216 9.20 20.76 -6.34
C PHE A 216 8.11 20.16 -5.44
N GLY A 217 7.68 18.93 -5.73
CA GLY A 217 6.78 18.15 -4.87
C GLY A 217 7.37 17.91 -3.49
N CYS A 218 8.63 17.44 -3.41
CA CYS A 218 9.32 17.23 -2.13
C CYS A 218 9.42 18.52 -1.30
N THR A 219 9.68 19.67 -1.93
CA THR A 219 9.73 20.96 -1.24
C THR A 219 8.34 21.35 -0.72
N LYS A 220 7.30 21.25 -1.56
CA LYS A 220 5.92 21.62 -1.20
C LYS A 220 5.33 20.78 -0.08
N VAL A 221 5.58 19.47 -0.10
CA VAL A 221 5.17 18.55 0.96
C VAL A 221 5.98 18.84 2.23
N GLY A 222 7.29 19.05 2.10
CA GLY A 222 8.18 19.29 3.24
C GLY A 222 7.94 20.63 3.94
N ASP A 223 7.37 21.60 3.25
CA ASP A 223 6.97 22.90 3.79
C ASP A 223 5.66 22.85 4.59
N GLN A 224 4.91 21.75 4.53
CA GLN A 224 3.74 21.58 5.38
C GLN A 224 4.17 21.43 6.85
N THR A 225 3.42 22.07 7.74
CA THR A 225 3.70 22.09 9.18
C THR A 225 3.81 20.68 9.74
N ASP A 226 4.92 20.41 10.44
CA ASP A 226 5.21 19.14 11.12
C ASP A 226 5.14 17.86 10.25
N PHE A 227 5.07 17.97 8.91
CA PHE A 227 4.91 16.81 8.03
C PHE A 227 5.97 15.73 8.22
N ILE A 228 7.24 16.11 8.40
CA ILE A 228 8.33 15.16 8.64
C ILE A 228 8.08 14.37 9.94
N LYS A 229 7.54 15.01 10.98
CA LYS A 229 7.21 14.34 12.25
C LYS A 229 6.02 13.41 12.06
N THR A 230 4.98 13.84 11.35
CA THR A 230 3.84 12.99 10.97
C THR A 230 4.34 11.74 10.23
N ALA A 231 5.10 11.89 9.15
CA ALA A 231 5.68 10.75 8.42
C ALA A 231 6.55 9.82 9.30
N LEU A 232 7.26 10.36 10.30
CA LEU A 232 7.99 9.56 11.30
C LEU A 232 7.04 8.82 12.26
N THR A 233 5.93 9.43 12.70
CA THR A 233 4.89 8.80 13.52
C THR A 233 4.29 7.58 12.82
N CYS A 234 3.99 7.66 11.52
CA CYS A 234 3.58 6.51 10.69
C CYS A 234 4.53 5.31 10.81
N ILE A 235 5.84 5.55 10.97
CA ILE A 235 6.87 4.51 11.06
C ILE A 235 7.08 4.07 12.50
N LEU A 236 7.04 5.00 13.46
CA LEU A 236 7.57 4.79 14.82
C LEU A 236 6.49 4.55 15.88
N ASP A 237 5.26 4.99 15.64
CA ASP A 237 4.19 4.96 16.64
C ASP A 237 2.93 4.27 16.12
N THR A 238 2.43 4.64 14.94
CA THR A 238 1.22 4.06 14.34
C THR A 238 1.20 2.52 14.33
N PRO A 239 2.32 1.80 14.07
CA PRO A 239 2.34 0.35 14.13
C PRO A 239 1.90 -0.26 15.48
N ARG A 240 1.97 0.49 16.59
CA ARG A 240 1.46 0.04 17.91
C ARG A 240 -0.04 -0.25 17.90
N HIS A 241 -0.78 0.42 17.01
CA HIS A 241 -2.24 0.36 16.91
C HIS A 241 -2.74 -0.52 15.75
N VAL A 242 -1.83 -1.19 15.04
CA VAL A 242 -2.10 -1.96 13.82
C VAL A 242 -1.62 -3.42 14.00
N PRO A 243 -2.39 -4.44 13.58
CA PRO A 243 -2.00 -5.85 13.56
C PRO A 243 -0.71 -6.09 12.77
N ILE A 244 0.09 -7.08 13.18
CA ILE A 244 1.44 -7.31 12.65
C ILE A 244 1.43 -7.56 11.13
N ASP A 245 0.46 -8.34 10.67
CA ASP A 245 0.22 -8.74 9.28
C ASP A 245 -0.19 -7.57 8.37
N MET A 246 -0.63 -6.44 8.95
CA MET A 246 -0.98 -5.23 8.19
C MET A 246 0.17 -4.21 8.17
N ARG A 247 1.19 -4.33 9.03
CA ARG A 247 2.21 -3.27 9.19
C ARG A 247 3.12 -3.08 7.97
N PHE A 248 3.34 -4.13 7.18
CA PHE A 248 4.34 -4.13 6.11
C PHE A 248 4.10 -3.02 5.09
N ASP A 249 2.90 -2.96 4.51
CA ASP A 249 2.56 -1.97 3.47
C ASP A 249 2.71 -0.54 3.97
N MET A 250 2.20 -0.25 5.17
CA MET A 250 2.31 1.07 5.79
C MET A 250 3.76 1.49 6.00
N LEU A 251 4.60 0.59 6.50
CA LEU A 251 6.02 0.87 6.75
C LEU A 251 6.77 1.11 5.44
N VAL A 252 6.54 0.29 4.42
CA VAL A 252 7.19 0.44 3.11
C VAL A 252 6.78 1.75 2.44
N LEU A 253 5.50 2.10 2.46
CA LEU A 253 5.02 3.37 1.90
C LEU A 253 5.58 4.58 2.66
N SER A 254 5.57 4.55 3.99
CA SER A 254 6.04 5.66 4.82
C SER A 254 7.56 5.87 4.67
N LEU A 255 8.33 4.78 4.66
CA LEU A 255 9.77 4.83 4.42
C LEU A 255 10.07 5.28 2.99
N GLY A 256 9.35 4.76 1.99
CA GLY A 256 9.49 5.18 0.59
C GLY A 256 9.23 6.67 0.40
N LEU A 257 8.20 7.21 1.07
CA LEU A 257 7.92 8.64 1.09
C LEU A 257 9.07 9.44 1.70
N LEU A 258 9.58 9.03 2.88
CA LEU A 258 10.72 9.73 3.50
C LEU A 258 11.99 9.66 2.64
N ILE A 259 12.24 8.55 1.95
CA ILE A 259 13.36 8.43 1.00
C ILE A 259 13.21 9.46 -0.12
N ASN A 260 12.06 9.50 -0.82
CA ASN A 260 11.80 10.51 -1.86
C ASN A 260 12.00 11.94 -1.33
N MET A 261 11.51 12.19 -0.12
CA MET A 261 11.55 13.50 0.51
C MET A 261 12.96 13.99 0.80
N VAL A 262 13.91 13.08 1.07
CA VAL A 262 15.27 13.46 1.46
C VAL A 262 16.30 13.25 0.35
N GLU A 263 16.12 12.29 -0.57
CA GLU A 263 17.12 11.87 -1.56
C GLU A 263 17.79 13.05 -2.26
N HIS A 264 16.98 14.00 -2.74
CA HIS A 264 17.43 15.18 -3.48
C HIS A 264 17.08 16.52 -2.82
N CYS A 265 16.52 16.54 -1.60
CA CYS A 265 16.12 17.79 -0.95
C CYS A 265 16.88 18.04 0.36
N GLY A 266 17.90 18.91 0.31
CA GLY A 266 18.75 19.23 1.47
C GLY A 266 18.01 19.89 2.64
N VAL A 267 16.92 20.64 2.36
CA VAL A 267 16.07 21.24 3.40
C VAL A 267 15.35 20.15 4.19
N ASN A 268 14.79 19.16 3.50
CA ASN A 268 14.10 18.04 4.13
C ASN A 268 15.10 17.10 4.85
N LYS A 269 16.30 16.87 4.29
CA LYS A 269 17.39 16.17 4.99
C LYS A 269 17.64 16.81 6.36
N ARG A 270 17.81 18.14 6.39
CA ARG A 270 18.02 18.89 7.65
C ARG A 270 16.84 18.77 8.60
N LYS A 271 15.62 19.02 8.12
CA LYS A 271 14.38 18.90 8.93
C LYS A 271 14.27 17.52 9.59
N LEU A 272 14.64 16.44 8.87
CA LEU A 272 14.58 15.08 9.41
C LEU A 272 15.69 14.79 10.41
N VAL A 273 16.93 15.23 10.18
CA VAL A 273 18.02 15.02 11.13
C VAL A 273 17.81 15.81 12.44
N GLU A 274 17.25 17.02 12.34
CA GLU A 274 16.94 17.88 13.49
C GLU A 274 15.64 17.49 14.21
N ALA A 275 14.86 16.55 13.67
CA ALA A 275 13.60 16.14 14.26
C ALA A 275 13.80 15.32 15.54
N GLU A 276 12.99 15.64 16.54
CA GLU A 276 12.76 14.80 17.71
C GLU A 276 11.46 14.02 17.52
N THR A 277 11.46 12.76 17.95
CA THR A 277 10.34 11.83 17.80
C THR A 277 10.26 10.87 18.99
N CYS A 278 9.13 10.18 19.12
CA CYS A 278 8.99 9.06 20.03
C CYS A 278 9.95 7.92 19.64
N ARG A 279 10.33 7.11 20.62
CA ARG A 279 11.07 5.87 20.36
C ARG A 279 10.27 4.90 19.49
N SER A 280 11.00 4.03 18.80
CA SER A 280 10.42 2.96 17.97
C SER A 280 9.38 2.13 18.74
N TYR A 281 8.30 1.74 18.06
CA TYR A 281 7.25 0.85 18.56
C TYR A 281 7.76 -0.51 19.05
N GLU A 282 8.98 -0.88 18.68
CA GLU A 282 9.60 -2.15 19.05
C GLU A 282 10.28 -2.10 20.42
N VAL A 283 10.50 -0.90 20.97
CA VAL A 283 11.12 -0.72 22.29
C VAL A 283 10.03 -0.76 23.37
N THR A 284 9.98 -1.85 24.13
CA THR A 284 8.99 -2.11 25.19
C THR A 284 9.33 -1.50 26.56
N SER A 285 10.43 -0.76 26.68
CA SER A 285 10.87 -0.19 27.97
C SER A 285 9.96 0.95 28.46
N ASP A 286 9.80 1.09 29.78
CA ASP A 286 9.02 2.12 30.49
C ASP A 286 9.34 3.59 30.13
N ASN A 287 10.40 3.85 29.35
CA ASN A 287 10.80 5.17 28.83
C ASN A 287 10.31 5.45 27.39
N SER A 288 9.26 4.77 26.91
CA SER A 288 8.74 4.91 25.53
C SER A 288 8.26 6.33 25.18
N THR A 289 7.98 7.17 26.19
CA THR A 289 7.58 8.58 26.05
C THR A 289 8.76 9.55 25.92
N SER A 290 10.01 9.11 26.10
CA SER A 290 11.17 9.97 25.91
C SER A 290 11.32 10.31 24.43
N GLN A 291 11.32 11.60 24.12
CA GLN A 291 11.75 12.09 22.81
C GLN A 291 13.21 11.68 22.57
N VAL A 292 13.50 11.27 21.34
CA VAL A 292 14.83 10.91 20.85
C VAL A 292 15.05 11.53 19.46
N PRO A 293 16.31 11.73 19.03
CA PRO A 293 16.59 12.14 17.66
C PRO A 293 16.00 11.13 16.66
N ALA A 294 15.42 11.62 15.56
CA ALA A 294 14.82 10.75 14.53
C ALA A 294 15.83 9.75 13.95
N THR A 295 17.08 10.16 13.75
CA THR A 295 18.16 9.26 13.30
C THR A 295 18.37 8.09 14.26
N LYS A 296 18.23 8.32 15.57
CA LYS A 296 18.36 7.28 16.59
C LYS A 296 17.19 6.30 16.53
N ALA A 297 15.96 6.82 16.47
CA ALA A 297 14.77 5.98 16.37
C ALA A 297 14.79 5.12 15.09
N LEU A 298 15.23 5.67 13.96
CA LEU A 298 15.42 4.93 12.71
C LEU A 298 16.50 3.86 12.84
N CYS A 299 17.64 4.14 13.50
CA CYS A 299 18.65 3.13 13.78
C CYS A 299 18.10 2.00 14.66
N GLU A 300 17.25 2.30 15.64
CA GLU A 300 16.59 1.28 16.49
C GLU A 300 15.66 0.36 15.65
N VAL A 301 14.88 0.94 14.72
CA VAL A 301 14.08 0.15 13.76
C VAL A 301 14.97 -0.72 12.88
N PHE A 302 16.03 -0.16 12.32
CA PHE A 302 16.98 -0.91 11.49
C PHE A 302 17.57 -2.09 12.25
N SER A 303 18.17 -1.86 13.42
CA SER A 303 18.84 -2.90 14.21
C SER A 303 17.88 -4.04 14.55
N THR A 304 16.66 -3.72 14.96
CA THR A 304 15.69 -4.74 15.33
C THR A 304 15.25 -5.57 14.11
N ARG A 305 14.92 -4.91 13.00
CA ARG A 305 14.49 -5.58 11.76
C ARG A 305 15.60 -6.41 11.14
N PHE A 306 16.82 -5.90 11.15
CA PHE A 306 18.00 -6.60 10.66
C PHE A 306 18.31 -7.85 11.49
N GLU A 307 18.29 -7.75 12.83
CA GLU A 307 18.53 -8.92 13.70
C GLU A 307 17.42 -9.98 13.57
N ILE A 308 16.15 -9.58 13.43
CA ILE A 308 15.06 -10.53 13.14
C ILE A 308 15.31 -11.25 11.80
N ALA A 309 15.66 -10.52 10.74
CA ALA A 309 15.94 -11.13 9.45
C ALA A 309 17.15 -12.08 9.52
N LYS A 310 18.25 -11.65 10.15
CA LYS A 310 19.47 -12.43 10.31
C LYS A 310 19.26 -13.71 11.12
N THR A 311 18.58 -13.63 12.26
CA THR A 311 18.26 -14.80 13.08
C THR A 311 17.33 -15.77 12.34
N MET A 312 16.44 -15.29 11.48
CA MET A 312 15.59 -16.14 10.64
C MET A 312 16.39 -16.89 9.56
N GLU A 313 17.47 -16.31 9.04
CA GLU A 313 18.41 -16.95 8.08
C GLU A 313 19.33 -17.98 8.74
N GLU A 314 19.86 -17.67 9.94
CA GLU A 314 20.86 -18.51 10.62
C GLU A 314 20.27 -19.80 11.21
N GLN A 315 18.98 -19.80 11.54
CA GLN A 315 18.34 -21.01 12.00
C GLN A 315 18.09 -21.93 10.79
N ASP A 316 18.97 -22.93 10.62
CA ASP A 316 18.84 -24.02 9.66
C ASP A 316 17.68 -24.96 10.08
N PHE A 317 16.62 -25.00 9.29
CA PHE A 317 15.45 -25.85 9.56
C PHE A 317 15.34 -27.07 8.62
N GLY A 318 16.41 -27.39 7.88
CA GLY A 318 16.38 -28.43 6.87
C GLY A 318 15.62 -28.00 5.61
N GLU A 319 15.97 -28.59 4.47
CA GLU A 319 15.23 -28.36 3.22
C GLU A 319 13.75 -28.66 3.45
N PRO A 320 12.82 -27.81 2.95
CA PRO A 320 11.43 -28.22 2.86
C PRO A 320 11.38 -29.50 2.04
N SER A 321 11.03 -30.62 2.67
CA SER A 321 10.84 -31.88 1.97
C SER A 321 9.74 -31.65 0.93
N THR A 322 10.12 -31.56 -0.34
CA THR A 322 9.17 -31.60 -1.44
C THR A 322 8.35 -32.88 -1.28
N PRO A 323 7.02 -32.82 -1.14
CA PRO A 323 6.20 -34.01 -0.96
C PRO A 323 6.54 -35.06 -2.03
N LYS A 324 6.89 -36.28 -1.61
CA LYS A 324 7.33 -37.37 -2.50
C LYS A 324 6.26 -37.81 -3.51
N ALA A 325 5.04 -37.32 -3.36
CA ALA A 325 4.03 -37.30 -4.40
C ALA A 325 3.42 -35.90 -4.41
N SER A 326 3.71 -35.11 -5.45
CA SER A 326 2.89 -33.96 -5.78
C SER A 326 1.47 -34.47 -6.06
N PRO A 327 0.44 -34.15 -5.24
CA PRO A 327 -0.92 -34.23 -5.73
C PRO A 327 -1.03 -33.10 -6.74
N ASN A 328 -0.73 -33.37 -8.01
CA ASN A 328 -1.02 -32.46 -9.12
C ASN A 328 -2.55 -32.31 -9.23
N LYS A 329 -3.13 -31.57 -8.28
CA LYS A 329 -4.50 -31.06 -8.23
C LYS A 329 -4.59 -29.77 -7.37
N SER A 330 -3.49 -29.13 -7.00
CA SER A 330 -3.50 -27.88 -6.22
C SER A 330 -3.41 -26.60 -7.05
N GLY A 331 -3.32 -26.70 -8.37
CA GLY A 331 -3.37 -25.54 -9.26
C GLY A 331 -2.36 -25.57 -10.40
N GLU A 332 -2.38 -24.53 -11.23
CA GLU A 332 -1.42 -24.29 -12.31
C GLU A 332 -0.89 -22.85 -12.24
N TRP A 333 0.41 -22.67 -12.46
CA TRP A 333 1.03 -21.35 -12.54
C TRP A 333 0.69 -20.78 -13.90
N LYS A 334 -0.06 -19.69 -13.92
CA LYS A 334 -0.40 -18.98 -15.16
C LYS A 334 0.18 -17.59 -15.14
N GLU A 335 0.76 -17.23 -16.28
CA GLU A 335 1.25 -15.89 -16.53
C GLU A 335 0.04 -14.98 -16.78
N SER A 336 -0.15 -13.99 -15.92
CA SER A 336 -1.20 -12.97 -16.02
C SER A 336 -0.57 -11.59 -16.24
N ASP A 337 -1.41 -10.59 -16.60
CA ASP A 337 -0.96 -9.21 -16.88
C ASP A 337 -0.31 -8.50 -15.66
N SER A 338 -0.35 -9.11 -14.46
CA SER A 338 0.29 -8.64 -13.22
C SER A 338 1.49 -9.48 -12.75
N GLY A 339 1.84 -10.56 -13.46
CA GLY A 339 2.93 -11.47 -13.08
C GLY A 339 2.50 -12.95 -13.09
N ILE A 340 3.34 -13.83 -12.55
CA ILE A 340 3.08 -15.28 -12.48
C ILE A 340 2.25 -15.57 -11.22
N GLU A 341 1.02 -16.08 -11.39
CA GLU A 341 0.07 -16.34 -10.30
C GLU A 341 -0.34 -17.81 -10.21
N TRP A 342 -0.63 -18.25 -8.99
CA TRP A 342 -1.01 -19.63 -8.67
C TRP A 342 -2.53 -19.80 -8.70
N VAL A 343 -3.06 -20.57 -9.66
CA VAL A 343 -4.51 -20.77 -9.83
C VAL A 343 -4.89 -22.13 -9.29
N VAL A 344 -5.58 -22.20 -8.15
CA VAL A 344 -6.08 -23.46 -7.57
C VAL A 344 -7.25 -24.00 -8.40
N SER A 345 -7.09 -25.20 -8.97
CA SER A 345 -8.15 -25.89 -9.69
C SER A 345 -9.26 -26.32 -8.73
N SER A 346 -10.28 -25.49 -8.53
CA SER A 346 -11.47 -25.85 -7.75
C SER A 346 -12.11 -27.10 -8.35
N ALA A 347 -11.97 -28.23 -7.66
CA ALA A 347 -12.54 -29.51 -8.07
C ALA A 347 -14.07 -29.38 -8.10
N LYS A 348 -14.63 -29.29 -9.32
CA LYS A 348 -16.04 -29.59 -9.56
C LYS A 348 -16.29 -31.01 -9.03
N LYS A 349 -17.13 -31.14 -7.99
CA LYS A 349 -17.82 -32.40 -7.67
C LYS A 349 -18.79 -32.68 -8.81
N GLU A 350 -18.29 -33.31 -9.88
CA GLU A 350 -19.16 -33.99 -10.83
C GLU A 350 -19.75 -35.22 -10.11
N LYS A 351 -21.07 -35.24 -10.00
CA LYS A 351 -21.82 -36.46 -9.67
C LYS A 351 -21.74 -37.37 -10.89
N GLU A 352 -20.97 -38.45 -10.80
CA GLU A 352 -21.15 -39.60 -11.67
C GLU A 352 -21.77 -40.74 -10.86
N ASP A 353 -22.99 -41.10 -11.26
CA ASP A 353 -23.64 -42.36 -10.90
C ASP A 353 -22.91 -43.53 -11.58
N SER A 354 -22.95 -44.68 -10.88
CA SER A 354 -22.86 -46.06 -11.37
C SER A 354 -21.55 -46.86 -11.15
N ASN A 355 -21.69 -47.80 -10.20
CA ASN A 355 -21.07 -49.12 -10.05
C ASN A 355 -19.75 -49.45 -10.77
N ASP A 356 -18.67 -49.55 -10.00
CA ASP A 356 -17.87 -50.78 -9.99
C ASP A 356 -17.15 -50.99 -8.64
N THR A 357 -17.26 -52.20 -8.12
CA THR A 357 -16.68 -52.66 -6.86
C THR A 357 -15.22 -53.06 -7.05
N SER A 358 -14.29 -52.14 -6.76
CA SER A 358 -12.99 -52.45 -6.13
C SER A 358 -12.12 -51.19 -6.04
N ARG A 359 -12.04 -50.58 -4.85
CA ARG A 359 -11.02 -49.56 -4.56
C ARG A 359 -10.46 -49.77 -3.16
N VAL A 360 -9.20 -50.18 -3.13
CA VAL A 360 -8.34 -50.21 -1.95
C VAL A 360 -8.39 -48.83 -1.30
N GLN A 361 -8.79 -48.76 -0.03
CA GLN A 361 -8.65 -47.54 0.77
C GLN A 361 -7.15 -47.28 0.97
N PRO A 362 -6.63 -46.05 0.77
CA PRO A 362 -5.27 -45.73 1.21
C PRO A 362 -5.19 -45.91 2.73
N PRO A 363 -4.09 -46.44 3.28
CA PRO A 363 -3.91 -46.57 4.71
C PRO A 363 -4.03 -45.19 5.38
N GLU A 364 -4.67 -45.10 6.55
CA GLU A 364 -4.89 -43.85 7.30
C GLU A 364 -3.58 -43.09 7.60
N ASN A 365 -2.43 -43.78 7.64
CA ASN A 365 -1.12 -43.17 7.83
C ASN A 365 -0.73 -42.18 6.72
N ASP A 366 -1.05 -42.45 5.44
CA ASP A 366 -0.68 -41.54 4.35
C ASP A 366 -1.42 -40.20 4.43
N LYS A 367 -2.62 -40.16 5.01
CA LYS A 367 -3.36 -38.90 5.18
C LYS A 367 -2.80 -38.05 6.32
N LEU A 368 -2.29 -38.68 7.37
CA LEU A 368 -1.70 -37.97 8.51
C LEU A 368 -0.34 -37.38 8.14
N ASP A 369 0.50 -38.14 7.42
CA ASP A 369 1.81 -37.67 6.93
C ASP A 369 1.66 -36.51 5.92
N ASN A 370 0.68 -36.58 4.99
CA ASN A 370 0.44 -35.48 4.04
C ASN A 370 -0.08 -34.19 4.70
N LEU A 371 -0.83 -34.29 5.80
CA LEU A 371 -1.30 -33.12 6.55
C LEU A 371 -0.17 -32.45 7.33
N ASP A 372 0.74 -33.24 7.91
CA ASP A 372 1.93 -32.75 8.62
C ASP A 372 2.92 -32.08 7.65
N ASP A 373 3.09 -32.65 6.45
CA ASP A 373 3.87 -32.07 5.35
C ASP A 373 3.25 -30.75 4.83
N GLU A 374 1.92 -30.67 4.68
CA GLU A 374 1.21 -29.46 4.24
C GLU A 374 1.24 -28.34 5.30
N GLU A 375 1.09 -28.69 6.57
CA GLU A 375 1.22 -27.75 7.70
C GLU A 375 2.66 -27.23 7.82
N THR A 376 3.66 -28.12 7.67
CA THR A 376 5.08 -27.76 7.69
C THR A 376 5.46 -26.87 6.52
N PHE A 377 4.99 -27.18 5.31
CA PHE A 377 5.17 -26.32 4.13
C PHE A 377 4.55 -24.93 4.32
N THR A 378 3.32 -24.89 4.85
CA THR A 378 2.62 -23.62 5.11
C THR A 378 3.37 -22.77 6.13
N LYS A 379 3.91 -23.39 7.21
CA LYS A 379 4.75 -22.70 8.20
C LYS A 379 6.04 -22.17 7.57
N ALA A 380 6.70 -22.95 6.71
CA ALA A 380 7.91 -22.53 6.01
C ALA A 380 7.65 -21.34 5.08
N LEU A 381 6.53 -21.36 4.35
CA LEU A 381 6.15 -20.26 3.45
C LEU A 381 5.85 -18.96 4.22
N HIS A 382 5.07 -19.04 5.31
CA HIS A 382 4.79 -17.87 6.16
C HIS A 382 6.07 -17.30 6.78
N ARG A 383 7.00 -18.17 7.19
CA ARG A 383 8.30 -17.75 7.71
C ARG A 383 9.15 -17.06 6.65
N ALA A 384 9.19 -17.59 5.43
CA ALA A 384 9.90 -16.95 4.32
C ALA A 384 9.31 -15.56 4.02
N GLY A 385 7.98 -15.43 4.00
CA GLY A 385 7.30 -14.14 3.88
C GLY A 385 7.72 -13.16 4.99
N LYS A 386 7.69 -13.59 6.26
CA LYS A 386 8.09 -12.76 7.39
C LYS A 386 9.57 -12.37 7.36
N HIS A 387 10.47 -13.27 6.93
CA HIS A 387 11.88 -12.94 6.72
C HIS A 387 12.03 -11.84 5.66
N MET A 388 11.30 -11.97 4.54
CA MET A 388 11.33 -10.99 3.46
C MET A 388 10.81 -9.63 3.93
N GLU A 389 9.71 -9.58 4.69
CA GLU A 389 9.18 -8.33 5.24
C GLU A 389 10.22 -7.58 6.08
N ASN A 390 10.88 -8.27 7.02
CA ASN A 390 11.89 -7.68 7.87
C ASN A 390 13.12 -7.22 7.08
N SER A 391 13.56 -8.03 6.11
CA SER A 391 14.68 -7.70 5.23
C SER A 391 14.40 -6.46 4.37
N ILE A 392 13.18 -6.35 3.82
CA ILE A 392 12.76 -5.21 3.00
C ILE A 392 12.69 -3.95 3.87
N ILE A 393 12.02 -3.99 5.03
CA ILE A 393 11.94 -2.84 5.93
C ILE A 393 13.33 -2.37 6.36
N ALA A 394 14.21 -3.30 6.78
CA ALA A 394 15.60 -2.96 7.13
C ALA A 394 16.35 -2.31 5.96
N SER A 395 16.13 -2.78 4.74
CA SER A 395 16.73 -2.19 3.53
C SER A 395 16.24 -0.77 3.26
N TYR A 396 14.95 -0.49 3.42
CA TYR A 396 14.39 0.85 3.25
C TYR A 396 14.92 1.82 4.30
N VAL A 397 15.03 1.39 5.57
CA VAL A 397 15.65 2.21 6.62
C VAL A 397 17.13 2.46 6.32
N ALA A 398 17.86 1.44 5.86
CA ALA A 398 19.26 1.58 5.48
C ALA A 398 19.45 2.54 4.29
N LEU A 399 18.55 2.49 3.31
CA LEU A 399 18.54 3.41 2.16
C LEU A 399 18.26 4.84 2.62
N LEU A 400 17.27 5.04 3.49
CA LEU A 400 16.97 6.35 4.08
C LEU A 400 18.17 6.93 4.84
N LEU A 401 18.78 6.14 5.73
CA LEU A 401 19.99 6.56 6.48
C LEU A 401 21.15 6.89 5.54
N GLY A 402 21.36 6.07 4.50
CA GLY A 402 22.35 6.31 3.46
C GLY A 402 22.12 7.61 2.69
N CYS A 403 20.88 7.92 2.31
CA CYS A 403 20.52 9.19 1.68
C CYS A 403 20.77 10.40 2.58
N LEU A 404 20.61 10.26 3.90
CA LEU A 404 20.84 11.36 4.86
C LEU A 404 22.32 11.71 4.97
N ILE A 405 23.20 10.72 5.06
CA ILE A 405 24.63 10.95 5.32
C ILE A 405 25.40 11.47 4.10
N GLN A 406 24.82 11.34 2.89
CA GLN A 406 25.42 11.81 1.64
C GLN A 406 25.93 13.25 1.77
N ASP A 407 27.19 13.43 1.39
CA ASP A 407 27.90 14.72 1.38
C ASP A 407 27.93 15.47 2.73
N ASN A 408 27.70 14.78 3.87
CA ASN A 408 27.68 15.40 5.18
C ASN A 408 28.35 14.56 6.28
N THR A 409 29.59 14.92 6.62
CA THR A 409 30.40 14.23 7.63
C THR A 409 29.84 14.32 9.06
N MET A 410 29.11 15.38 9.40
CA MET A 410 28.46 15.49 10.72
C MET A 410 27.35 14.45 10.85
N TYR A 411 26.55 14.28 9.80
CA TYR A 411 25.50 13.26 9.78
C TYR A 411 26.07 11.85 9.78
N VAL A 412 27.20 11.61 9.11
CA VAL A 412 27.95 10.34 9.20
C VAL A 412 28.28 10.02 10.66
N SER A 413 28.91 10.94 11.39
CA SER A 413 29.27 10.72 12.79
C SER A 413 28.06 10.48 13.68
N GLN A 414 26.98 11.26 13.49
CA GLN A 414 25.75 11.13 14.25
C GLN A 414 25.05 9.78 14.03
N VAL A 415 24.96 9.30 12.78
CA VAL A 415 24.36 7.99 12.49
C VAL A 415 25.26 6.85 13.03
N LYS A 416 26.58 6.94 12.87
CA LYS A 416 27.51 5.94 13.44
C LYS A 416 27.38 5.84 14.96
N GLU A 417 27.22 6.96 15.68
CA GLU A 417 27.02 6.96 17.14
C GLU A 417 25.72 6.26 17.56
N HIS A 418 24.69 6.30 16.72
CA HIS A 418 23.39 5.67 17.01
C HIS A 418 23.31 4.18 16.64
N LEU A 419 24.20 3.68 15.79
CA LEU A 419 24.24 2.27 15.40
C LEU A 419 24.91 1.41 16.48
N ALA A 420 24.34 0.24 16.76
CA ALA A 420 24.84 -0.67 17.79
C ALA A 420 26.30 -1.14 17.54
N SER A 421 26.68 -1.34 16.28
CA SER A 421 28.03 -1.74 15.87
C SER A 421 29.01 -0.58 15.71
N GLY A 422 28.52 0.67 15.74
CA GLY A 422 29.32 1.85 15.40
C GLY A 422 29.80 1.89 13.95
N SER A 423 29.26 1.03 13.07
CA SER A 423 29.72 0.79 11.71
C SER A 423 28.56 0.65 10.73
N PHE A 424 28.81 0.95 9.44
CA PHE A 424 27.83 0.82 8.37
C PHE A 424 27.80 -0.56 7.70
N GLU A 425 28.64 -1.51 8.14
CA GLU A 425 28.73 -2.86 7.54
C GLU A 425 27.39 -3.58 7.44
N ASP A 426 26.55 -3.50 8.47
CA ASP A 426 25.22 -4.14 8.47
C ASP A 426 24.28 -3.48 7.45
N LEU A 427 24.33 -2.15 7.32
CA LEU A 427 23.58 -1.40 6.31
C LEU A 427 24.03 -1.78 4.89
N ILE A 428 25.35 -1.84 4.65
CA ILE A 428 25.93 -2.23 3.36
C ILE A 428 25.52 -3.67 3.01
N THR A 429 25.59 -4.58 3.99
CA THR A 429 25.25 -5.98 3.81
C THR A 429 23.80 -6.16 3.36
N ILE A 430 22.86 -5.50 4.05
CA ILE A 430 21.44 -5.64 3.70
C ILE A 430 21.12 -4.96 2.35
N LEU A 431 21.73 -3.80 2.06
CA LEU A 431 21.51 -3.08 0.80
C LEU A 431 22.05 -3.86 -0.41
N LYS A 432 23.19 -4.55 -0.28
CA LYS A 432 23.70 -5.45 -1.35
C LYS A 432 22.74 -6.61 -1.62
N LYS A 433 22.22 -7.25 -0.56
CA LYS A 433 21.19 -8.29 -0.70
C LYS A 433 19.93 -7.74 -1.37
N PHE A 434 19.47 -6.56 -0.95
CA PHE A 434 18.30 -5.89 -1.51
C PHE A 434 18.49 -5.55 -2.99
N LEU A 435 19.62 -4.95 -3.38
CA LEU A 435 19.94 -4.68 -4.78
C LEU A 435 19.94 -5.96 -5.62
N GLY A 436 20.53 -7.04 -5.10
CA GLY A 436 20.48 -8.35 -5.74
C GLY A 436 19.06 -8.86 -5.96
N PHE A 437 18.22 -8.77 -4.93
CA PHE A 437 16.81 -9.14 -4.99
C PHE A 437 16.01 -8.31 -6.00
N MET A 438 16.21 -6.98 -6.02
CA MET A 438 15.51 -6.09 -6.94
C MET A 438 15.91 -6.31 -8.41
N ASN A 439 17.18 -6.68 -8.65
CA ASN A 439 17.65 -7.08 -9.97
C ASN A 439 17.03 -8.41 -10.42
N LEU A 440 16.84 -9.36 -9.49
CA LEU A 440 16.23 -10.66 -9.77
C LEU A 440 14.75 -10.53 -10.13
N THR A 441 14.01 -9.70 -9.37
CA THR A 441 12.57 -9.50 -9.56
C THR A 441 12.22 -8.56 -10.71
N ARG A 442 13.22 -7.86 -11.30
CA ARG A 442 13.03 -6.78 -12.28
C ARG A 442 12.04 -5.70 -11.80
N ALA A 443 11.85 -5.58 -10.48
CA ALA A 443 10.85 -4.72 -9.89
C ALA A 443 11.27 -3.24 -9.88
N ILE A 444 12.57 -2.96 -10.07
CA ILE A 444 13.11 -1.60 -10.15
C ILE A 444 13.57 -1.29 -11.59
N GLY A 445 13.18 -0.12 -12.09
CA GLY A 445 13.70 0.44 -13.34
C GLY A 445 15.20 0.78 -13.23
N SER A 446 15.86 1.02 -14.36
CA SER A 446 17.32 1.22 -14.40
C SER A 446 17.85 2.36 -13.50
N THR A 447 17.00 3.32 -13.12
CA THR A 447 17.36 4.47 -12.27
C THR A 447 17.40 4.10 -10.79
N GLY A 448 16.40 3.37 -10.27
CA GLY A 448 16.34 3.00 -8.85
C GLY A 448 17.49 2.07 -8.43
N GLY A 449 17.91 1.16 -9.32
CA GLY A 449 19.04 0.26 -9.04
C GLY A 449 20.37 1.02 -8.94
N LYS A 450 20.52 2.10 -9.73
CA LYS A 450 21.68 2.99 -9.66
C LYS A 450 21.69 3.82 -8.38
N SER A 451 20.52 4.30 -7.93
CA SER A 451 20.44 5.05 -6.66
C SER A 451 20.86 4.18 -5.47
N ILE A 452 20.35 2.94 -5.38
CA ILE A 452 20.76 1.99 -4.32
C ILE A 452 22.27 1.70 -4.40
N ALA A 453 22.81 1.44 -5.59
CA ALA A 453 24.25 1.20 -5.77
C ALA A 453 25.09 2.41 -5.33
N HIS A 454 24.65 3.63 -5.67
CA HIS A 454 25.33 4.84 -5.25
C HIS A 454 25.30 5.03 -3.72
N VAL A 455 24.18 4.73 -3.06
CA VAL A 455 24.10 4.78 -1.60
C VAL A 455 25.05 3.76 -0.94
N ILE A 456 25.20 2.57 -1.53
CA ILE A 456 26.20 1.58 -1.06
C ILE A 456 27.61 2.16 -1.17
N GLU A 457 27.98 2.77 -2.30
CA GLU A 457 29.30 3.39 -2.48
C GLU A 457 29.57 4.49 -1.45
N VAL A 458 28.56 5.30 -1.13
CA VAL A 458 28.65 6.34 -0.10
C VAL A 458 28.92 5.73 1.28
N LEU A 459 28.20 4.67 1.64
CA LEU A 459 28.39 3.98 2.91
C LEU A 459 29.77 3.31 3.01
N GLU A 460 30.25 2.70 1.92
CA GLU A 460 31.60 2.09 1.85
C GLU A 460 32.72 3.12 1.94
N GLY A 461 32.46 4.36 1.51
CA GLY A 461 33.41 5.47 1.60
C GLY A 461 33.53 6.13 2.98
N CYS A 462 32.65 5.80 3.94
CA CYS A 462 32.55 6.46 5.24
C CYS A 462 33.07 5.60 6.40
#